data_AF-A0A7C7WM56-F1
#
_entry.id   AF-A0A7C7WM56-F1
#
_cell.length_a   1.000
_cell.length_b   1.000
_cell.length_c   1.000
_cell.angle_alpha   90.00
_cell.angle_beta   90.00
_cell.angle_gamma   90.00
#
_symmetry.space_group_name_H-M   'P 1'
#
loop_
_entity.id
_entity.type
_entity.pdbx_description
1 polymer ?
#
loop_
_entity_poly.entity_id
_entity_poly.type
_entity_poly.pdbx_seq_one_letter_code
_entity_poly.pdbx_strand_id
1 'polypeptide(L)'
;MTVAALLTIAAPAGAQYGATDGEWRSYAGDNGSTKYSPLDQIDADNFSRLEIAWRVPTPDARLDLEAITEELARRGRLGEVPAGGNPDYGVSLRLFKATPLMVGGLVFVPTPLSLGAAYDAGTGEERWVHDPESYLDGPPAARANMRGAAYWTDGNVERVYWGTTDGYLVSVDARTGEPAAEFGENGRVDLFTGVPRAERGTYDPRGRHWISVTSPPIVSNGVVVTPVTISDYSIAKEAPPGWVKGIDAITGELRWVFRTVPRGDDFGAETWGNESWRYTGNTNVWAAMSADDELGYVYLPTSTPTSDYYGGHRPGDNLFAESIVAVDIRTGERKWHFQAVHHGVWDYDFPTHSNLVDVTVDGRVVKALAQVSKQGFTYVFDRETGEPVWPIEERPVETDTNLEGEVLSATQPFPTKPPPFEYQGISIDDLVDFTPEIRAMAVEAVKDFRLGPLFTPPMNTIEGGIQGTIQRPAIDGGANLQGSGVDPETGLLYVPSNNSFSVLKYYTPDPDAGGNLRYSQSAFGSGRQPRLPQGLPLFKPPYSRMTAIDLNAGDTAWMQPNGNGDRYRNHPQLRDLNLPPLGGDGRGGPVITKTLLISALTAGGSDGGPRLI
;
A
#
# COMPACT_ATOMS: atom_id res chain seq x y z
N MET A 1 -44.85 41.07 26.31
CA MET A 1 -44.18 39.76 26.11
C MET A 1 -43.84 39.66 24.65
N THR A 2 -42.59 39.93 24.30
CA THR A 2 -42.10 39.90 22.92
C THR A 2 -41.04 38.81 22.89
N VAL A 3 -41.36 37.69 22.23
CA VAL A 3 -40.46 36.55 22.11
C VAL A 3 -39.45 36.87 21.00
N ALA A 4 -38.19 37.05 21.37
CA ALA A 4 -37.09 37.16 20.43
C ALA A 4 -36.72 35.77 19.92
N ALA A 5 -36.93 35.52 18.63
CA ALA A 5 -36.43 34.34 17.95
C ALA A 5 -34.92 34.48 17.76
N LEU A 6 -34.13 33.66 18.46
CA LEU A 6 -32.72 33.47 18.13
C LEU A 6 -32.64 32.67 16.83
N LEU A 7 -32.21 33.31 15.75
CA LEU A 7 -31.64 32.61 14.61
C LEU A 7 -30.26 32.10 15.02
N THR A 8 -30.14 30.81 15.30
CA THR A 8 -28.87 30.10 15.25
C THR A 8 -28.46 29.98 13.79
N ILE A 9 -27.50 30.80 13.36
CA ILE A 9 -26.73 30.55 12.15
C ILE A 9 -25.87 29.33 12.46
N ALA A 10 -26.22 28.17 11.91
CA ALA A 10 -25.30 27.05 11.85
C ALA A 10 -24.16 27.49 10.92
N ALA A 11 -22.98 27.76 11.49
CA ALA A 11 -21.77 27.75 10.69
C ALA A 11 -21.65 26.35 10.07
N PRO A 12 -21.34 26.21 8.77
CA PRO A 12 -20.98 24.90 8.26
C PRO A 12 -19.75 24.47 9.06
N ALA A 13 -19.90 23.41 9.84
CA ALA A 13 -18.77 22.68 10.37
C ALA A 13 -18.10 22.02 9.16
N GLY A 14 -17.32 22.80 8.41
CA GLY A 14 -16.37 22.24 7.46
C GLY A 14 -15.38 21.46 8.31
N ALA A 15 -15.49 20.14 8.31
CA ALA A 15 -14.42 19.30 8.79
C ALA A 15 -13.14 19.76 8.06
N GLN A 16 -12.10 20.11 8.82
CA GLN A 16 -10.83 20.60 8.28
C GLN A 16 -10.13 19.45 7.58
N TYR A 17 -10.45 19.26 6.30
CA TYR A 17 -9.75 18.36 5.40
C TYR A 17 -8.59 19.10 4.76
N GLY A 18 -7.40 18.51 4.84
CA GLY A 18 -6.14 19.04 4.36
C GLY A 18 -5.12 19.31 5.45
N ALA A 19 -3.88 19.50 5.01
CA ALA A 19 -2.83 20.14 5.77
C ALA A 19 -3.27 21.53 6.27
N THR A 20 -3.00 21.85 7.54
CA THR A 20 -3.36 23.13 8.17
C THR A 20 -2.12 23.95 8.49
N ASP A 21 -2.24 25.28 8.47
CA ASP A 21 -1.18 26.23 8.87
C ASP A 21 0.15 26.05 8.12
N GLY A 22 0.08 25.48 6.91
CA GLY A 22 1.25 25.16 6.08
C GLY A 22 2.05 23.95 6.56
N GLU A 23 1.55 23.20 7.54
CA GLU A 23 2.21 22.03 8.12
C GLU A 23 1.71 20.71 7.50
N TRP A 24 2.56 19.69 7.52
CA TRP A 24 2.27 18.34 7.03
C TRP A 24 2.44 17.35 8.19
N ARG A 25 1.46 17.33 9.10
CA ARG A 25 1.56 16.63 10.40
C ARG A 25 1.31 15.12 10.33
N SER A 26 0.68 14.64 9.26
CA SER A 26 0.42 13.21 9.03
C SER A 26 0.98 12.79 7.67
N TYR A 27 1.18 11.49 7.47
CA TYR A 27 1.78 10.91 6.25
C TYR A 27 1.18 11.49 4.95
N ALA A 28 -0.14 11.70 4.93
CA ALA A 28 -0.88 12.20 3.77
C ALA A 28 -1.52 13.58 4.05
N GLY A 29 -0.83 14.43 4.80
CA GLY A 29 -1.22 15.81 5.12
C GLY A 29 -2.09 15.88 6.38
N ASP A 30 -3.11 15.03 6.45
CA ASP A 30 -4.02 14.87 7.59
C ASP A 30 -4.32 13.38 7.87
N ASN A 31 -5.06 13.11 8.94
CA ASN A 31 -5.47 11.75 9.31
C ASN A 31 -6.50 11.13 8.34
N GLY A 32 -7.27 11.96 7.62
CA GLY A 32 -8.16 11.53 6.55
C GLY A 32 -7.42 11.14 5.25
N SER A 33 -6.11 11.33 5.24
CA SER A 33 -5.20 11.09 4.13
C SER A 33 -5.58 11.79 2.83
N THR A 34 -6.00 13.05 2.89
CA THR A 34 -6.44 13.80 1.70
C THR A 34 -5.32 14.08 0.69
N LYS A 35 -4.07 14.19 1.17
CA LYS A 35 -2.92 14.72 0.43
C LYS A 35 -3.14 16.14 -0.10
N TYR A 36 -4.05 16.89 0.55
CA TYR A 36 -4.43 18.25 0.18
C TYR A 36 -3.68 19.30 1.03
N SER A 37 -3.30 20.41 0.40
CA SER A 37 -2.82 21.62 1.05
C SER A 37 -3.62 22.83 0.55
N PRO A 38 -4.16 23.68 1.42
CA PRO A 38 -4.88 24.89 1.00
C PRO A 38 -3.95 26.00 0.49
N LEU A 39 -2.62 25.79 0.53
CA LEU A 39 -1.64 26.78 0.07
C LEU A 39 -1.75 27.00 -1.45
N ASP A 40 -1.68 28.26 -1.86
CA ASP A 40 -1.82 28.70 -3.25
C ASP A 40 -0.64 29.58 -3.72
N GLN A 41 0.43 29.67 -2.93
CA GLN A 41 1.64 30.41 -3.31
C GLN A 41 2.29 29.83 -4.58
N ILE A 42 2.26 28.50 -4.71
CA ILE A 42 2.68 27.81 -5.93
C ILE A 42 1.41 27.49 -6.72
N ASP A 43 1.35 28.00 -7.95
CA ASP A 43 0.19 27.92 -8.84
C ASP A 43 0.62 27.66 -10.28
N ALA A 44 -0.35 27.55 -11.19
CA ALA A 44 -0.10 27.28 -12.60
C ALA A 44 0.76 28.36 -13.29
N ASP A 45 0.71 29.61 -12.82
CA ASP A 45 1.47 30.72 -13.42
C ASP A 45 2.95 30.67 -13.02
N ASN A 46 3.27 30.02 -11.91
CA ASN A 46 4.62 30.03 -11.36
C ASN A 46 5.29 28.65 -11.18
N PHE A 47 4.56 27.54 -11.31
CA PHE A 47 5.06 26.18 -11.11
C PHE A 47 6.31 25.86 -11.94
N SER A 48 6.36 26.38 -13.17
CA SER A 48 7.51 26.21 -14.08
C SER A 48 8.81 26.87 -13.59
N ARG A 49 8.75 27.71 -12.54
CA ARG A 49 9.88 28.41 -11.94
C ARG A 49 10.39 27.75 -10.65
N LEU A 50 9.88 26.56 -10.31
CA LEU A 50 10.35 25.83 -9.14
C LEU A 50 11.84 25.50 -9.25
N GLU A 51 12.56 25.76 -8.17
CA GLU A 51 13.98 25.44 -8.02
C GLU A 51 14.18 24.67 -6.72
N ILE A 52 15.29 23.95 -6.65
CA ILE A 52 15.64 23.15 -5.49
C ILE A 52 16.22 24.08 -4.43
N ALA A 53 15.52 24.20 -3.30
CA ALA A 53 15.98 25.01 -2.17
C ALA A 53 17.22 24.41 -1.49
N TRP A 54 17.19 23.11 -1.20
CA TRP A 54 18.31 22.37 -0.59
C TRP A 54 18.21 20.87 -0.89
N ARG A 55 19.31 20.15 -0.66
CA ARG A 55 19.41 18.69 -0.74
C ARG A 55 20.32 18.18 0.36
N VAL A 56 19.95 17.09 1.01
CA VAL A 56 20.76 16.43 2.03
C VAL A 56 20.82 14.92 1.78
N PRO A 57 21.98 14.26 1.96
CA PRO A 57 22.03 12.80 2.05
C PRO A 57 21.32 12.30 3.30
N THR A 58 20.65 11.15 3.20
CA THR A 58 20.06 10.47 4.37
C THR A 58 21.16 10.01 5.34
N PRO A 59 20.90 9.95 6.67
CA PRO A 59 21.91 9.59 7.65
C PRO A 59 22.47 8.18 7.47
N ASP A 60 21.65 7.24 6.99
CA ASP A 60 22.06 5.86 6.74
C ASP A 60 23.04 5.71 5.57
N ALA A 61 23.18 6.73 4.72
CA ALA A 61 24.26 6.79 3.72
C ALA A 61 25.66 6.90 4.34
N ARG A 62 25.76 7.16 5.66
CA ARG A 62 27.03 7.20 6.41
C ARG A 62 27.45 5.82 6.91
N LEU A 63 26.57 4.82 6.85
CA LEU A 63 26.82 3.48 7.35
C LEU A 63 27.72 2.67 6.40
N ASP A 64 28.56 1.82 6.96
CA ASP A 64 29.36 0.86 6.22
C ASP A 64 28.54 -0.42 5.95
N LEU A 65 27.84 -0.44 4.81
CA LEU A 65 26.95 -1.56 4.45
C LEU A 65 27.71 -2.87 4.23
N GLU A 66 28.99 -2.82 3.84
CA GLU A 66 29.82 -4.01 3.65
C GLU A 66 30.17 -4.62 5.01
N ALA A 67 30.66 -3.81 5.95
CA ALA A 67 30.94 -4.26 7.31
C ALA A 67 29.70 -4.80 8.03
N ILE A 68 28.54 -4.16 7.85
CA ILE A 68 27.26 -4.66 8.39
C ILE A 68 26.93 -6.03 7.78
N THR A 69 27.06 -6.17 6.47
CA THR A 69 26.78 -7.44 5.78
C THR A 69 27.71 -8.56 6.26
N GLU A 70 29.01 -8.27 6.44
CA GLU A 70 29.98 -9.22 6.98
C GLU A 70 29.65 -9.63 8.43
N GLU A 71 29.22 -8.68 9.27
CA GLU A 71 28.79 -8.95 10.64
C GLU A 71 27.57 -9.88 10.66
N LEU A 72 26.56 -9.60 9.84
CA LEU A 72 25.38 -10.45 9.70
C LEU A 72 25.76 -11.85 9.22
N ALA A 73 26.68 -11.95 8.25
CA ALA A 73 27.20 -13.23 7.77
C ALA A 73 27.85 -14.04 8.90
N ARG A 74 28.70 -13.39 9.72
CA ARG A 74 29.39 -14.02 10.85
C ARG A 74 28.42 -14.52 11.92
N ARG A 75 27.29 -13.83 12.10
CA ARG A 75 26.22 -14.22 13.03
C ARG A 75 25.24 -15.24 12.43
N GLY A 76 25.35 -15.58 11.15
CA GLY A 76 24.38 -16.43 10.46
C GLY A 76 23.03 -15.77 10.21
N ARG A 77 23.00 -14.43 10.07
CA ARG A 77 21.80 -13.58 10.00
C ARG A 77 21.64 -12.85 8.67
N LEU A 78 22.17 -13.37 7.57
CA LEU A 78 21.93 -12.78 6.24
C LEU A 78 20.54 -13.07 5.69
N GLY A 79 19.94 -14.19 6.13
CA GLY A 79 18.73 -14.76 5.53
C GLY A 79 18.91 -15.13 4.06
N GLU A 80 17.93 -15.86 3.52
CA GLU A 80 17.89 -16.18 2.10
C GLU A 80 17.26 -15.02 1.31
N VAL A 81 17.91 -14.60 0.23
CA VAL A 81 17.25 -13.75 -0.78
C VAL A 81 16.29 -14.62 -1.57
N PRO A 82 14.99 -14.24 -1.73
CA PRO A 82 14.04 -15.03 -2.51
C PRO A 82 14.59 -15.40 -3.90
N ALA A 83 14.29 -16.62 -4.35
CA ALA A 83 14.81 -17.18 -5.60
C ALA A 83 14.51 -16.27 -6.80
N GLY A 84 15.54 -15.56 -7.31
CA GLY A 84 15.39 -14.48 -8.29
C GLY A 84 16.16 -13.19 -7.95
N GLY A 85 16.74 -13.09 -6.74
CA GLY A 85 17.89 -12.23 -6.49
C GLY A 85 17.61 -10.73 -6.40
N ASN A 86 16.59 -10.30 -5.67
CA ASN A 86 16.45 -8.87 -5.36
C ASN A 86 17.27 -8.51 -4.10
N PRO A 87 18.35 -7.72 -4.21
CA PRO A 87 19.21 -7.34 -3.08
C PRO A 87 18.49 -6.46 -2.04
N ASP A 88 17.34 -5.86 -2.38
CA ASP A 88 16.56 -5.01 -1.46
C ASP A 88 15.94 -5.77 -0.27
N TYR A 89 16.04 -7.09 -0.29
CA TYR A 89 15.64 -7.97 0.79
C TYR A 89 16.74 -8.17 1.85
N GLY A 90 17.93 -7.58 1.65
CA GLY A 90 19.00 -7.47 2.64
C GLY A 90 19.18 -6.04 3.12
N VAL A 91 20.40 -5.69 3.52
CA VAL A 91 20.79 -4.33 3.89
C VAL A 91 20.92 -3.48 2.61
N SER A 92 19.95 -2.60 2.36
CA SER A 92 19.88 -1.80 1.12
C SER A 92 19.31 -0.40 1.40
N LEU A 93 19.86 0.60 0.71
CA LEU A 93 19.38 1.98 0.74
C LEU A 93 18.53 2.35 -0.50
N ARG A 94 18.34 1.41 -1.44
CA ARG A 94 17.75 1.70 -2.76
C ARG A 94 16.26 2.05 -2.71
N LEU A 95 15.56 1.66 -1.65
CA LEU A 95 14.12 1.82 -1.52
C LEU A 95 13.76 2.94 -0.53
N PHE A 96 14.31 4.13 -0.75
CA PHE A 96 13.86 5.31 -0.03
C PHE A 96 12.47 5.72 -0.50
N LYS A 97 11.47 5.57 0.39
CA LYS A 97 10.05 5.74 0.08
C LYS A 97 9.33 6.69 1.03
N ALA A 98 10.03 7.26 2.01
CA ALA A 98 9.41 8.00 3.07
C ALA A 98 8.76 9.29 2.56
N THR A 99 7.48 9.48 2.86
CA THR A 99 6.90 10.83 2.83
C THR A 99 7.29 11.54 4.12
N PRO A 100 7.99 12.68 4.05
CA PRO A 100 8.39 13.40 5.25
C PRO A 100 7.19 14.06 5.93
N LEU A 101 7.31 14.30 7.23
CA LEU A 101 6.43 15.21 7.97
C LEU A 101 7.07 16.60 8.03
N MET A 102 6.28 17.66 8.05
CA MET A 102 6.76 19.01 8.35
C MET A 102 5.94 19.59 9.50
N VAL A 103 6.56 19.80 10.65
CA VAL A 103 5.89 20.28 11.87
C VAL A 103 6.80 21.26 12.61
N GLY A 104 6.29 22.43 12.95
CA GLY A 104 7.03 23.41 13.76
C GLY A 104 8.37 23.86 13.15
N GLY A 105 8.48 23.86 11.82
CA GLY A 105 9.72 24.21 11.10
C GLY A 105 10.75 23.09 11.01
N LEU A 106 10.40 21.86 11.43
CA LEU A 106 11.23 20.68 11.27
C LEU A 106 10.64 19.73 10.22
N VAL A 107 11.52 19.16 9.39
CA VAL A 107 11.20 18.08 8.46
C VAL A 107 11.67 16.76 9.05
N PHE A 108 10.74 15.84 9.35
CA PHE A 108 11.03 14.51 9.90
C PHE A 108 10.99 13.44 8.81
N VAL A 109 11.98 12.56 8.81
CA VAL A 109 12.02 11.47 7.83
C VAL A 109 12.71 10.21 8.39
N PRO A 110 12.05 9.04 8.33
CA PRO A 110 12.72 7.77 8.56
C PRO A 110 13.39 7.27 7.28
N THR A 111 14.47 6.51 7.43
CA THR A 111 15.27 6.01 6.30
C THR A 111 15.08 4.50 6.07
N PRO A 112 15.54 3.92 4.94
CA PRO A 112 15.39 2.49 4.64
C PRO A 112 15.83 1.53 5.75
N LEU A 113 16.87 1.89 6.53
CA LEU A 113 17.41 1.09 7.64
C LEU A 113 16.86 1.49 9.02
N SER A 114 15.70 2.16 9.05
CA SER A 114 14.96 2.58 10.26
C SER A 114 15.59 3.72 11.08
N LEU A 115 16.60 4.43 10.57
CA LEU A 115 17.08 5.64 11.24
C LEU A 115 15.99 6.72 11.13
N GLY A 116 15.81 7.52 12.19
CA GLY A 116 14.99 8.72 12.16
C GLY A 116 15.88 9.96 12.09
N ALA A 117 15.48 10.98 11.33
CA ALA A 117 16.17 12.27 11.30
C ALA A 117 15.19 13.43 11.27
N ALA A 118 15.64 14.57 11.80
CA ALA A 118 14.99 15.86 11.63
C ALA A 118 15.94 16.89 11.02
N TYR A 119 15.39 17.71 10.12
CA TYR A 119 16.09 18.79 9.46
C TYR A 119 15.35 20.11 9.67
N ASP A 120 16.08 21.22 9.69
CA ASP A 120 15.47 22.54 9.54
C ASP A 120 14.76 22.64 8.18
N ALA A 121 13.47 22.97 8.17
CA ALA A 121 12.70 23.00 6.94
C ALA A 121 13.19 24.07 5.94
N GLY A 122 13.75 25.18 6.44
CA GLY A 122 14.21 26.29 5.62
C GLY A 122 15.61 26.09 5.05
N THR A 123 16.51 25.47 5.82
CA THR A 123 17.93 25.36 5.45
C THR A 123 18.38 23.95 5.07
N GLY A 124 17.63 22.92 5.47
CA GLY A 124 18.06 21.52 5.38
C GLY A 124 19.12 21.13 6.41
N GLU A 125 19.45 21.98 7.39
CA GLU A 125 20.43 21.64 8.43
C GLU A 125 19.92 20.48 9.30
N GLU A 126 20.73 19.44 9.45
CA GLU A 126 20.44 18.31 10.34
C GLU A 126 20.38 18.78 11.79
N ARG A 127 19.24 18.52 12.45
CA ARG A 127 19.03 18.86 13.86
C ARG A 127 19.34 17.69 14.78
N TRP A 128 18.89 16.50 14.39
CA TRP A 128 19.17 15.27 15.12
C TRP A 128 19.03 14.06 14.20
N VAL A 129 19.69 12.98 14.61
CA VAL A 129 19.54 11.63 14.05
C VAL A 129 19.38 10.66 15.22
N HIS A 130 18.41 9.76 15.09
CA HIS A 130 18.20 8.64 15.99
C HIS A 130 18.45 7.33 15.23
N ASP A 131 19.38 6.52 15.72
CA ASP A 131 19.68 5.22 15.14
C ASP A 131 19.24 4.10 16.10
N PRO A 132 18.19 3.32 15.75
CA PRO A 132 17.77 2.17 16.54
C PRO A 132 18.62 0.92 16.29
N GLU A 133 19.59 0.97 15.36
CA GLU A 133 20.48 -0.14 14.95
C GLU A 133 19.76 -1.41 14.48
N SER A 134 18.47 -1.30 14.09
CA SER A 134 17.62 -2.44 13.71
C SER A 134 18.18 -3.31 12.58
N TYR A 135 19.05 -2.75 11.72
CA TYR A 135 19.71 -3.46 10.64
C TYR A 135 20.75 -4.48 11.12
N LEU A 136 21.19 -4.42 12.39
CA LEU A 136 22.08 -5.42 13.00
C LEU A 136 21.32 -6.68 13.44
N ASP A 137 19.98 -6.66 13.42
CA ASP A 137 19.13 -7.76 13.86
C ASP A 137 18.80 -8.78 12.75
N GLY A 138 19.22 -8.51 11.52
CA GLY A 138 19.01 -9.37 10.36
C GLY A 138 18.08 -8.75 9.32
N PRO A 139 17.77 -9.48 8.25
CA PRO A 139 16.94 -8.97 7.17
C PRO A 139 15.48 -8.81 7.61
N PRO A 140 14.79 -7.75 7.14
CA PRO A 140 13.38 -7.55 7.42
C PRO A 140 12.50 -8.69 6.87
N ALA A 141 11.27 -8.77 7.38
CA ALA A 141 10.22 -9.66 6.88
C ALA A 141 9.98 -9.48 5.37
N ALA A 142 10.05 -8.24 4.89
CA ALA A 142 9.96 -7.90 3.47
C ALA A 142 11.26 -7.21 2.99
N ARG A 143 11.20 -5.91 2.68
CA ARG A 143 12.33 -5.12 2.17
C ARG A 143 12.73 -4.05 3.18
N ALA A 144 13.97 -3.59 3.10
CA ALA A 144 14.42 -2.41 3.85
C ALA A 144 13.82 -1.14 3.21
N ASN A 145 12.62 -0.74 3.63
CA ASN A 145 11.89 0.38 3.01
C ASN A 145 10.90 1.08 3.96
N MET A 146 11.37 2.05 4.74
CA MET A 146 10.47 2.90 5.55
C MET A 146 9.69 3.88 4.68
N ARG A 147 8.36 3.98 4.91
CA ARG A 147 7.43 4.81 4.13
C ARG A 147 6.99 6.10 4.83
N GLY A 148 7.24 6.26 6.12
CA GLY A 148 6.91 7.49 6.82
C GLY A 148 6.91 7.34 8.34
N ALA A 149 6.65 8.44 9.01
CA ALA A 149 6.50 8.54 10.47
C ALA A 149 5.12 9.09 10.83
N ALA A 150 4.82 9.12 12.12
CA ALA A 150 3.65 9.77 12.68
C ALA A 150 4.07 10.81 13.74
N TYR A 151 3.32 11.90 13.87
CA TYR A 151 3.54 12.92 14.87
C TYR A 151 2.37 12.97 15.86
N TRP A 152 2.66 13.26 17.13
CA TRP A 152 1.63 13.47 18.14
C TRP A 152 2.03 14.51 19.18
N THR A 153 1.06 15.25 19.70
CA THR A 153 1.23 16.14 20.84
C THR A 153 -0.04 16.26 21.67
N ASP A 154 0.11 16.46 22.98
CA ASP A 154 -0.95 16.90 23.89
C ASP A 154 -0.85 18.40 24.25
N GLY A 155 0.05 19.14 23.59
CA GLY A 155 0.41 20.52 23.87
C GLY A 155 1.56 20.71 24.87
N ASN A 156 1.94 19.67 25.62
CA ASN A 156 3.08 19.69 26.55
C ASN A 156 4.25 18.84 26.05
N VAL A 157 3.94 17.70 25.43
CA VAL A 157 4.91 16.74 24.89
C VAL A 157 4.71 16.65 23.37
N GLU A 158 5.82 16.58 22.62
CA GLU A 158 5.81 16.42 21.15
C GLU A 158 6.62 15.17 20.79
N ARG A 159 6.01 14.23 20.06
CA ARG A 159 6.62 12.93 19.74
C ARG A 159 6.54 12.60 18.27
N VAL A 160 7.57 11.90 17.80
CA VAL A 160 7.61 11.28 16.47
C VAL A 160 7.73 9.77 16.63
N TYR A 161 6.93 9.03 15.86
CA TYR A 161 6.90 7.56 15.87
C TYR A 161 7.17 6.98 14.50
N TRP A 162 7.90 5.87 14.44
CA TRP A 162 8.04 5.07 13.24
C TRP A 162 8.34 3.61 13.59
N GLY A 163 8.18 2.73 12.62
CA GLY A 163 8.49 1.31 12.75
C GLY A 163 9.93 0.97 12.40
N THR A 164 10.37 -0.22 12.78
CA THR A 164 11.70 -0.74 12.41
C THR A 164 11.65 -2.04 11.62
N THR A 165 12.75 -2.36 10.93
CA THR A 165 12.92 -3.62 10.19
C THR A 165 12.87 -4.86 11.06
N ASP A 166 13.22 -4.74 12.34
CA ASP A 166 13.13 -5.80 13.34
C ASP A 166 11.82 -5.76 14.14
N GLY A 167 10.85 -4.91 13.77
CA GLY A 167 9.49 -4.97 14.33
C GLY A 167 9.36 -4.38 15.74
N TYR A 168 10.03 -3.27 15.99
CA TYR A 168 9.71 -2.34 17.08
C TYR A 168 8.90 -1.14 16.55
N LEU A 169 8.12 -0.54 17.43
CA LEU A 169 7.66 0.84 17.30
C LEU A 169 8.58 1.73 18.12
N VAL A 170 9.19 2.74 17.50
CA VAL A 170 10.07 3.73 18.15
C VAL A 170 9.30 5.02 18.40
N SER A 171 9.63 5.70 19.49
CA SER A 171 9.15 7.02 19.87
C SER A 171 10.32 7.88 20.38
N VAL A 172 10.45 9.08 19.84
CA VAL A 172 11.44 10.08 20.27
C VAL A 172 10.77 11.42 20.54
N ASP A 173 11.43 12.25 21.35
CA ASP A 173 11.10 13.67 21.44
C ASP A 173 11.30 14.33 20.07
N ALA A 174 10.28 15.04 19.59
CA ALA A 174 10.29 15.61 18.25
C ALA A 174 11.41 16.66 18.06
N ARG A 175 11.84 17.35 19.11
CA ARG A 175 12.82 18.44 19.01
C ARG A 175 14.26 17.95 19.16
N THR A 176 14.48 16.95 20.00
CA THR A 176 15.84 16.49 20.35
C THR A 176 16.23 15.18 19.69
N GLY A 177 15.28 14.35 19.27
CA GLY A 177 15.53 13.00 18.78
C GLY A 177 15.93 12.01 19.88
N GLU A 178 15.90 12.42 21.14
CA GLU A 178 16.16 11.54 22.28
C GLU A 178 15.00 10.55 22.46
N PRO A 179 15.27 9.29 22.85
CA PRO A 179 14.21 8.31 23.11
C PRO A 179 13.20 8.86 24.13
N ALA A 180 11.91 8.71 23.83
CA ALA A 180 10.86 9.07 24.78
C ALA A 180 10.87 8.06 25.94
N ALA A 181 11.58 8.37 27.02
CA ALA A 181 11.90 7.41 28.09
C ALA A 181 10.67 6.75 28.73
N GLU A 182 9.52 7.44 28.76
CA GLU A 182 8.25 6.94 29.29
C GLU A 182 7.51 5.99 28.33
N PHE A 183 7.93 5.91 27.06
CA PHE A 183 7.28 5.10 26.05
C PHE A 183 7.89 3.69 25.99
N GLY A 184 7.15 2.70 26.47
CA GLY A 184 7.58 1.31 26.47
C GLY A 184 8.89 1.12 27.23
N GLU A 185 9.85 0.46 26.59
CA GLU A 185 11.20 0.30 27.13
C GLU A 185 12.14 1.35 26.51
N ASN A 186 12.29 2.50 27.16
CA ASN A 186 13.21 3.57 26.74
C ASN A 186 12.98 4.03 25.28
N GLY A 187 11.74 4.39 24.94
CA GLY A 187 11.37 4.90 23.62
C GLY A 187 11.01 3.83 22.60
N ARG A 188 10.83 2.56 22.99
CA ARG A 188 10.43 1.50 22.06
C ARG A 188 9.41 0.51 22.63
N VAL A 189 8.56 -0.01 21.75
CA VAL A 189 7.58 -1.08 22.06
C VAL A 189 7.82 -2.27 21.15
N ASP A 190 7.94 -3.46 21.75
CA ASP A 190 8.09 -4.73 21.03
C ASP A 190 6.75 -5.18 20.42
N LEU A 191 6.68 -5.24 19.09
CA LEU A 191 5.44 -5.62 18.40
C LEU A 191 5.27 -7.14 18.23
N PHE A 192 6.25 -7.95 18.62
CA PHE A 192 6.12 -9.41 18.68
C PHE A 192 5.31 -9.84 19.91
N THR A 193 5.31 -9.05 20.99
CA THR A 193 4.68 -9.42 22.26
C THR A 193 3.21 -9.82 22.07
N GLY A 194 2.87 -11.05 22.43
CA GLY A 194 1.50 -11.58 22.36
C GLY A 194 1.04 -12.03 20.96
N VAL A 195 1.88 -11.94 19.93
CA VAL A 195 1.58 -12.48 18.58
C VAL A 195 1.97 -13.96 18.56
N PRO A 196 1.07 -14.90 18.17
CA PRO A 196 1.44 -16.30 18.07
C PRO A 196 2.43 -16.52 16.93
N ARG A 197 3.26 -17.56 17.04
CA ARG A 197 4.21 -17.98 16.00
C ARG A 197 5.23 -16.88 15.61
N ALA A 198 5.35 -15.83 16.41
CA ALA A 198 6.37 -14.82 16.30
C ALA A 198 6.97 -14.60 17.70
N GLU A 199 8.16 -15.13 17.91
CA GLU A 199 8.94 -14.89 19.14
C GLU A 199 10.17 -14.05 18.80
N ARG A 200 10.50 -13.09 19.67
CA ARG A 200 11.67 -12.24 19.52
C ARG A 200 12.94 -13.11 19.42
N GLY A 201 13.77 -12.85 18.41
CA GLY A 201 14.98 -13.63 18.14
C GLY A 201 14.77 -14.92 17.32
N THR A 202 13.53 -15.20 16.90
CA THR A 202 13.22 -16.26 15.94
C THR A 202 12.95 -15.68 14.55
N TYR A 203 13.12 -16.51 13.53
CA TYR A 203 13.03 -16.13 12.12
C TYR A 203 12.15 -17.11 11.35
N ASP A 204 11.68 -16.67 10.19
CA ASP A 204 11.05 -17.55 9.22
C ASP A 204 12.03 -18.65 8.74
N PRO A 205 11.53 -19.71 8.09
CA PRO A 205 12.40 -20.77 7.54
C PRO A 205 13.48 -20.27 6.56
N ARG A 206 13.37 -19.04 6.06
CA ARG A 206 14.36 -18.37 5.21
C ARG A 206 15.30 -17.43 5.99
N GLY A 207 15.27 -17.45 7.32
CA GLY A 207 16.13 -16.63 8.16
C GLY A 207 15.78 -15.14 8.16
N ARG A 208 14.52 -14.78 7.92
CA ARG A 208 14.01 -13.40 7.94
C ARG A 208 13.17 -13.11 9.17
N HIS A 209 13.11 -11.84 9.58
CA HIS A 209 12.21 -11.47 10.66
C HIS A 209 10.77 -11.86 10.35
N TRP A 210 10.07 -12.37 11.35
CA TRP A 210 8.65 -12.69 11.22
C TRP A 210 7.78 -11.44 11.01
N ILE A 211 8.16 -10.33 11.63
CA ILE A 211 7.42 -9.07 11.63
C ILE A 211 8.41 -7.93 11.41
N SER A 212 8.04 -7.01 10.52
CA SER A 212 8.66 -5.69 10.38
C SER A 212 7.58 -4.61 10.38
N VAL A 213 7.94 -3.35 10.62
CA VAL A 213 7.03 -2.21 10.48
C VAL A 213 7.63 -1.20 9.53
N THR A 214 7.10 -1.18 8.31
CA THR A 214 7.66 -0.38 7.21
C THR A 214 6.78 0.80 6.81
N SER A 215 5.50 0.79 7.17
CA SER A 215 4.56 1.90 6.93
C SER A 215 4.44 2.82 8.14
N PRO A 216 4.04 4.09 7.94
CA PRO A 216 3.80 5.00 9.06
C PRO A 216 2.71 4.45 9.99
N PRO A 217 2.92 4.51 11.32
CA PRO A 217 1.82 4.45 12.28
C PRO A 217 0.79 5.56 12.00
N ILE A 218 -0.40 5.43 12.58
CA ILE A 218 -1.35 6.55 12.67
C ILE A 218 -1.62 6.85 14.13
N VAL A 219 -1.69 8.13 14.49
CA VAL A 219 -1.98 8.55 15.86
C VAL A 219 -3.21 9.41 15.87
N SER A 220 -4.18 9.03 16.70
CA SER A 220 -5.39 9.81 16.90
C SER A 220 -5.92 9.51 18.30
N ASN A 221 -6.54 10.51 18.92
CA ASN A 221 -7.19 10.36 20.23
C ASN A 221 -6.29 9.74 21.33
N GLY A 222 -4.98 10.01 21.28
CA GLY A 222 -3.99 9.50 22.24
C GLY A 222 -3.57 8.04 22.04
N VAL A 223 -3.95 7.41 20.93
CA VAL A 223 -3.59 6.03 20.61
C VAL A 223 -2.81 5.98 19.30
N VAL A 224 -1.65 5.32 19.34
CA VAL A 224 -0.84 4.96 18.18
C VAL A 224 -1.28 3.60 17.67
N VAL A 225 -1.73 3.53 16.43
CA VAL A 225 -2.08 2.27 15.75
C VAL A 225 -0.95 1.90 14.80
N THR A 226 -0.50 0.65 14.91
CA THR A 226 0.71 0.17 14.23
C THR A 226 0.38 -0.71 13.02
N PRO A 227 0.96 -0.43 11.84
CA PRO A 227 0.95 -1.38 10.74
C PRO A 227 1.91 -2.53 11.04
N VAL A 228 1.75 -3.64 10.32
CA VAL A 228 2.57 -4.84 10.42
C VAL A 228 2.88 -5.34 9.02
N THR A 229 4.12 -5.75 8.78
CA THR A 229 4.58 -6.38 7.55
C THR A 229 5.03 -7.80 7.85
N ILE A 230 4.45 -8.77 7.14
CA ILE A 230 4.82 -10.19 7.14
C ILE A 230 5.16 -10.56 5.70
N SER A 231 6.02 -11.56 5.49
CA SER A 231 6.49 -11.95 4.16
C SER A 231 5.41 -12.61 3.31
N ASP A 232 5.20 -12.13 2.08
CA ASP A 232 4.35 -12.77 1.08
C ASP A 232 4.94 -14.10 0.57
N TYR A 233 6.25 -14.30 0.75
CA TYR A 233 6.99 -15.38 0.11
C TYR A 233 6.97 -16.69 0.89
N SER A 234 6.19 -16.87 1.94
CA SER A 234 6.30 -18.04 2.84
C SER A 234 6.45 -19.39 2.10
N ILE A 235 7.29 -20.28 2.65
CA ILE A 235 7.39 -21.69 2.22
C ILE A 235 6.61 -22.66 3.11
N ALA A 236 6.15 -22.17 4.26
CA ALA A 236 5.32 -22.90 5.21
C ALA A 236 3.91 -22.32 5.24
N LYS A 237 2.91 -23.17 5.48
CA LYS A 237 1.52 -22.72 5.70
C LYS A 237 1.36 -22.02 7.06
N GLU A 238 2.26 -22.29 8.00
CA GLU A 238 2.35 -21.62 9.28
C GLU A 238 3.04 -20.25 9.14
N ALA A 239 2.37 -19.20 9.62
CA ALA A 239 2.95 -17.87 9.72
C ALA A 239 2.27 -17.08 10.84
N PRO A 240 2.93 -16.05 11.43
CA PRO A 240 2.27 -15.18 12.40
C PRO A 240 1.08 -14.46 11.77
N PRO A 241 0.00 -14.20 12.52
CA PRO A 241 -1.09 -13.38 12.06
C PRO A 241 -0.70 -11.90 12.14
N GLY A 242 -1.25 -11.13 11.22
CA GLY A 242 -1.07 -9.70 11.06
C GLY A 242 -1.88 -8.83 12.01
N TRP A 243 -1.98 -9.24 13.27
CA TRP A 243 -2.79 -8.56 14.27
C TRP A 243 -2.34 -7.11 14.47
N VAL A 244 -3.33 -6.21 14.52
CA VAL A 244 -3.10 -4.75 14.65
C VAL A 244 -3.20 -4.36 16.12
N LYS A 245 -2.29 -3.49 16.56
CA LYS A 245 -2.22 -3.04 17.96
C LYS A 245 -2.49 -1.55 18.07
N GLY A 246 -3.35 -1.20 19.03
CA GLY A 246 -3.47 0.15 19.56
C GLY A 246 -2.62 0.30 20.83
N ILE A 247 -1.77 1.32 20.85
CA ILE A 247 -0.77 1.55 21.88
C ILE A 247 -0.97 2.96 22.43
N ASP A 248 -0.85 3.13 23.75
CA ASP A 248 -0.90 4.45 24.37
C ASP A 248 0.21 5.36 23.84
N ALA A 249 -0.13 6.55 23.36
CA ALA A 249 0.84 7.47 22.78
C ALA A 249 1.88 7.98 23.80
N ILE A 250 1.58 8.00 25.10
CA ILE A 250 2.49 8.47 26.14
C ILE A 250 3.30 7.31 26.73
N THR A 251 2.62 6.25 27.17
CA THR A 251 3.25 5.19 27.97
C THR A 251 3.77 4.03 27.13
N GLY A 252 3.32 3.89 25.88
CA GLY A 252 3.63 2.70 25.08
C GLY A 252 2.90 1.44 25.55
N GLU A 253 1.96 1.56 26.49
CA GLU A 253 1.16 0.43 26.97
C GLU A 253 0.18 -0.05 25.89
N LEU A 254 0.05 -1.37 25.75
CA LEU A 254 -0.92 -1.99 24.85
C LEU A 254 -2.35 -1.70 25.33
N ARG A 255 -3.15 -1.00 24.51
CA ARG A 255 -4.55 -0.70 24.78
C ARG A 255 -5.48 -1.81 24.28
N TRP A 256 -5.25 -2.28 23.05
CA TRP A 256 -6.07 -3.31 22.41
C TRP A 256 -5.31 -4.01 21.28
N VAL A 257 -5.81 -5.19 20.91
CA VAL A 257 -5.35 -5.96 19.74
C VAL A 257 -6.57 -6.29 18.89
N PHE A 258 -6.57 -5.85 17.64
CA PHE A 258 -7.55 -6.29 16.65
C PHE A 258 -7.00 -7.51 15.91
N ARG A 259 -7.73 -8.62 15.99
CA ARG A 259 -7.32 -9.92 15.42
C ARG A 259 -7.85 -10.05 14.00
N THR A 260 -6.99 -9.76 13.03
CA THR A 260 -7.33 -9.85 11.60
C THR A 260 -7.47 -11.29 11.11
N VAL A 261 -6.61 -12.19 11.60
CA VAL A 261 -6.85 -13.64 11.59
C VAL A 261 -7.53 -14.00 12.92
N PRO A 262 -8.76 -14.54 12.89
CA PRO A 262 -9.54 -14.83 14.10
C PRO A 262 -8.99 -16.02 14.88
N ARG A 263 -9.49 -16.22 16.10
CA ARG A 263 -9.27 -17.43 16.90
C ARG A 263 -10.54 -17.90 17.58
N GLY A 264 -10.70 -19.23 17.65
CA GLY A 264 -11.76 -19.84 18.45
C GLY A 264 -13.14 -19.39 17.99
N ASP A 265 -13.82 -18.63 18.84
CA ASP A 265 -15.16 -18.06 18.63
C ASP A 265 -15.13 -16.58 18.21
N ASP A 266 -13.97 -16.01 17.88
CA ASP A 266 -13.86 -14.69 17.28
C ASP A 266 -14.72 -14.61 16.01
N PHE A 267 -15.36 -13.45 15.79
CA PHE A 267 -16.14 -13.19 14.58
C PHE A 267 -15.32 -13.46 13.31
N GLY A 268 -15.89 -14.19 12.36
CA GLY A 268 -15.25 -14.55 11.10
C GLY A 268 -14.50 -15.88 11.14
N ALA A 269 -14.28 -16.49 12.31
CA ALA A 269 -13.59 -17.78 12.44
C ALA A 269 -14.27 -18.91 11.64
N GLU A 270 -15.59 -18.84 11.48
CA GLU A 270 -16.41 -19.78 10.70
C GLU A 270 -16.08 -19.76 9.20
N THR A 271 -15.49 -18.67 8.69
CA THR A 271 -15.09 -18.52 7.28
C THR A 271 -13.75 -19.17 6.97
N TRP A 272 -13.08 -19.73 7.98
CA TRP A 272 -11.80 -20.42 7.85
C TRP A 272 -12.02 -21.92 8.02
N GLY A 273 -12.29 -22.57 6.90
CA GLY A 273 -12.51 -24.01 6.83
C GLY A 273 -11.33 -24.79 7.41
N ASN A 274 -11.64 -25.95 7.99
CA ASN A 274 -10.69 -26.83 8.68
C ASN A 274 -9.89 -26.14 9.81
N GLU A 275 -10.47 -25.09 10.41
CA GLU A 275 -9.81 -24.26 11.43
C GLU A 275 -8.44 -23.72 10.96
N SER A 276 -8.32 -23.42 9.67
CA SER A 276 -7.06 -22.98 9.05
C SER A 276 -6.48 -21.70 9.67
N TRP A 277 -7.32 -20.90 10.36
CA TRP A 277 -6.90 -19.78 11.21
C TRP A 277 -5.88 -20.17 12.30
N ARG A 278 -5.83 -21.45 12.70
CA ARG A 278 -4.90 -21.95 13.73
C ARG A 278 -3.44 -21.86 13.33
N TYR A 279 -3.12 -21.91 12.04
CA TYR A 279 -1.74 -21.88 11.54
C TYR A 279 -1.50 -20.75 10.54
N THR A 280 -2.51 -20.39 9.74
CA THR A 280 -2.37 -19.36 8.71
C THR A 280 -1.98 -18.01 9.33
N GLY A 281 -1.13 -17.26 8.63
CA GLY A 281 -0.67 -15.94 9.02
C GLY A 281 -1.08 -14.84 8.03
N ASN A 282 -0.29 -13.77 7.99
CA ASN A 282 -0.55 -12.55 7.22
C ASN A 282 -1.91 -11.95 7.58
N THR A 283 -2.72 -11.51 6.60
CA THR A 283 -3.86 -10.62 6.86
C THR A 283 -3.43 -9.39 7.67
N ASN A 284 -2.22 -8.91 7.43
CA ASN A 284 -1.62 -7.76 8.09
C ASN A 284 -2.00 -6.46 7.40
N VAL A 285 -1.95 -5.36 8.14
CA VAL A 285 -2.03 -4.00 7.59
C VAL A 285 -0.61 -3.55 7.26
N TRP A 286 -0.13 -3.83 6.05
CA TRP A 286 1.18 -3.36 5.60
C TRP A 286 1.12 -1.96 5.00
N ALA A 287 -0.06 -1.52 4.55
CA ALA A 287 -0.30 -0.22 3.95
C ALA A 287 -0.43 0.91 4.99
N ALA A 288 -0.46 2.15 4.53
CA ALA A 288 -0.85 3.28 5.38
C ALA A 288 -2.35 3.19 5.75
N MET A 289 -2.72 3.73 6.90
CA MET A 289 -4.08 3.79 7.41
C MET A 289 -4.65 5.21 7.30
N SER A 290 -5.96 5.35 7.47
CA SER A 290 -6.63 6.64 7.71
C SER A 290 -7.41 6.59 9.02
N ALA A 291 -7.67 7.75 9.61
CA ALA A 291 -8.47 7.89 10.82
C ALA A 291 -9.38 9.11 10.72
N ASP A 292 -10.57 8.98 11.31
CA ASP A 292 -11.49 10.09 11.53
C ASP A 292 -11.42 10.46 13.01
N ASP A 293 -10.81 11.62 13.30
CA ASP A 293 -10.60 12.08 14.67
C ASP A 293 -11.91 12.39 15.40
N GLU A 294 -12.96 12.82 14.68
CA GLU A 294 -14.27 13.17 15.22
C GLU A 294 -15.07 11.92 15.57
N LEU A 295 -15.15 10.95 14.65
CA LEU A 295 -15.81 9.66 14.89
C LEU A 295 -15.01 8.79 15.88
N GLY A 296 -13.69 9.02 15.97
CA GLY A 296 -12.78 8.20 16.75
C GLY A 296 -12.53 6.83 16.12
N TYR A 297 -12.59 6.74 14.78
CA TYR A 297 -12.40 5.50 14.04
C TYR A 297 -11.06 5.48 13.30
N VAL A 298 -10.47 4.31 13.18
CA VAL A 298 -9.35 4.03 12.28
C VAL A 298 -9.78 2.97 11.27
N TYR A 299 -9.38 3.16 10.02
CA TYR A 299 -9.72 2.28 8.90
C TYR A 299 -8.50 1.47 8.49
N LEU A 300 -8.65 0.15 8.57
CA LEU A 300 -7.58 -0.83 8.42
C LEU A 300 -7.69 -1.56 7.07
N PRO A 301 -6.80 -1.28 6.11
CA PRO A 301 -6.68 -2.06 4.88
C PRO A 301 -5.87 -3.35 5.13
N THR A 302 -6.52 -4.50 5.15
CA THR A 302 -5.89 -5.79 5.43
C THR A 302 -5.45 -6.51 4.15
N SER A 303 -4.37 -7.28 4.26
CA SER A 303 -3.77 -8.06 3.17
C SER A 303 -4.31 -9.48 3.02
N THR A 304 -3.78 -10.18 2.02
CA THR A 304 -4.01 -11.59 1.72
C THR A 304 -3.44 -12.49 2.85
N PRO A 305 -4.07 -13.63 3.18
CA PRO A 305 -3.52 -14.60 4.12
C PRO A 305 -2.43 -15.49 3.50
N THR A 306 -1.56 -16.06 4.33
CA THR A 306 -0.53 -17.01 3.88
C THR A 306 -1.15 -18.26 3.22
N SER A 307 -0.77 -18.70 2.02
CA SER A 307 0.07 -18.03 1.03
C SER A 307 -0.80 -17.19 0.07
N ASP A 308 -0.27 -16.08 -0.42
CA ASP A 308 -1.01 -15.09 -1.22
C ASP A 308 -1.58 -15.62 -2.55
N TYR A 309 -0.98 -16.66 -3.11
CA TYR A 309 -1.31 -17.17 -4.46
C TYR A 309 -1.75 -18.64 -4.50
N TYR A 310 -1.97 -19.23 -3.32
CA TYR A 310 -2.51 -20.58 -3.16
C TYR A 310 -3.24 -20.71 -1.81
N GLY A 311 -4.55 -20.89 -1.88
CA GLY A 311 -5.50 -20.98 -0.78
C GLY A 311 -5.91 -22.41 -0.40
N GLY A 312 -5.42 -23.45 -1.07
CA GLY A 312 -5.83 -24.84 -0.78
C GLY A 312 -5.48 -25.38 0.62
N HIS A 313 -4.68 -24.66 1.41
CA HIS A 313 -4.47 -24.93 2.85
C HIS A 313 -5.33 -24.05 3.78
N ARG A 314 -6.16 -23.16 3.24
CA ARG A 314 -7.02 -22.23 3.98
C ARG A 314 -8.39 -22.08 3.31
N PRO A 315 -9.17 -23.17 3.17
CA PRO A 315 -10.45 -23.11 2.47
C PRO A 315 -11.42 -22.12 3.14
N GLY A 316 -12.28 -21.48 2.34
CA GLY A 316 -13.26 -20.49 2.79
C GLY A 316 -12.81 -19.03 2.58
N ASP A 317 -13.70 -18.08 2.87
CA ASP A 317 -13.50 -16.67 2.51
C ASP A 317 -12.37 -15.99 3.31
N ASN A 318 -11.93 -16.60 4.42
CA ASN A 318 -10.80 -16.16 5.23
C ASN A 318 -10.96 -14.75 5.84
N LEU A 319 -12.15 -14.38 6.32
CA LEU A 319 -12.40 -13.08 6.92
C LEU A 319 -11.50 -12.82 8.15
N PHE A 320 -10.73 -11.73 8.27
CA PHE A 320 -10.82 -10.43 7.57
C PHE A 320 -9.77 -10.20 6.49
N ALA A 321 -9.47 -11.20 5.64
CA ALA A 321 -8.63 -11.04 4.44
C ALA A 321 -9.14 -9.94 3.51
N GLU A 322 -8.21 -9.19 2.90
CA GLU A 322 -8.50 -8.26 1.78
C GLU A 322 -9.72 -7.36 2.03
N SER A 323 -9.75 -6.77 3.22
CA SER A 323 -10.88 -6.03 3.76
C SER A 323 -10.51 -4.61 4.13
N ILE A 324 -11.50 -3.71 4.13
CA ILE A 324 -11.47 -2.50 4.94
C ILE A 324 -12.21 -2.79 6.23
N VAL A 325 -11.55 -2.58 7.37
CA VAL A 325 -12.14 -2.75 8.69
C VAL A 325 -12.11 -1.42 9.44
N ALA A 326 -13.28 -0.94 9.87
CA ALA A 326 -13.37 0.21 10.76
C ALA A 326 -13.40 -0.27 12.22
N VAL A 327 -12.47 0.25 13.02
CA VAL A 327 -12.43 -0.02 14.46
C VAL A 327 -12.42 1.28 15.24
N ASP A 328 -13.03 1.28 16.42
CA ASP A 328 -12.88 2.36 17.40
C ASP A 328 -11.43 2.44 17.86
N ILE A 329 -10.80 3.60 17.69
CA ILE A 329 -9.37 3.74 17.93
C ILE A 329 -8.99 3.62 19.41
N ARG A 330 -9.93 3.88 20.33
CA ARG A 330 -9.66 3.81 21.78
C ARG A 330 -9.78 2.39 22.32
N THR A 331 -10.67 1.59 21.75
CA THR A 331 -11.07 0.29 22.29
C THR A 331 -10.71 -0.90 21.39
N GLY A 332 -10.46 -0.67 20.09
CA GLY A 332 -10.25 -1.72 19.10
C GLY A 332 -11.53 -2.45 18.69
N GLU A 333 -12.71 -1.99 19.15
CA GLU A 333 -13.99 -2.60 18.80
C GLU A 333 -14.30 -2.42 17.32
N ARG A 334 -14.64 -3.51 16.63
CA ARG A 334 -15.08 -3.47 15.23
C ARG A 334 -16.43 -2.75 15.11
N LYS A 335 -16.48 -1.71 14.27
CA LYS A 335 -17.72 -0.99 13.93
C LYS A 335 -18.37 -1.57 12.70
N TRP A 336 -17.62 -1.65 11.60
CA TRP A 336 -18.05 -2.27 10.36
C TRP A 336 -16.84 -2.82 9.61
N HIS A 337 -17.09 -3.63 8.58
CA HIS A 337 -16.06 -4.09 7.65
C HIS A 337 -16.67 -4.36 6.28
N PHE A 338 -15.83 -4.38 5.26
CA PHE A 338 -16.14 -4.83 3.91
C PHE A 338 -14.98 -5.67 3.38
N GLN A 339 -15.26 -6.87 2.89
CA GLN A 339 -14.28 -7.75 2.24
C GLN A 339 -14.38 -7.58 0.72
N ALA A 340 -13.27 -7.21 0.07
CA ALA A 340 -13.22 -6.94 -1.36
C ALA A 340 -12.82 -8.13 -2.22
N VAL A 341 -12.31 -9.19 -1.60
CA VAL A 341 -11.95 -10.44 -2.24
C VAL A 341 -12.31 -11.60 -1.32
N HIS A 342 -13.18 -12.48 -1.79
CA HIS A 342 -13.49 -13.75 -1.14
C HIS A 342 -12.44 -14.78 -1.54
N HIS A 343 -11.77 -15.40 -0.56
CA HIS A 343 -10.76 -16.43 -0.79
C HIS A 343 -9.67 -15.99 -1.80
N GLY A 344 -8.88 -14.97 -1.45
CA GLY A 344 -7.90 -14.39 -2.36
C GLY A 344 -6.78 -15.34 -2.77
N VAL A 345 -6.46 -15.34 -4.07
CA VAL A 345 -5.29 -16.02 -4.66
C VAL A 345 -4.59 -15.16 -5.71
N TRP A 346 -4.85 -13.84 -5.71
CA TRP A 346 -4.35 -12.89 -6.71
C TRP A 346 -3.46 -11.81 -6.12
N ASP A 347 -3.36 -11.73 -4.80
CA ASP A 347 -2.78 -10.60 -4.07
C ASP A 347 -3.48 -9.27 -4.46
N TYR A 348 -4.80 -9.22 -4.26
CA TYR A 348 -5.67 -8.10 -4.63
C TYR A 348 -6.20 -7.35 -3.41
N ASP A 349 -5.38 -7.27 -2.36
CA ASP A 349 -5.63 -6.49 -1.16
C ASP A 349 -5.70 -4.98 -1.42
N PHE A 350 -6.08 -4.25 -0.37
CA PHE A 350 -6.04 -2.79 -0.37
C PHE A 350 -4.62 -2.29 -0.07
N PRO A 351 -3.94 -1.67 -1.05
CA PRO A 351 -2.51 -1.45 -0.95
C PRO A 351 -2.14 -0.11 -0.28
N THR A 352 -3.13 0.66 0.17
CA THR A 352 -2.95 2.05 0.59
C THR A 352 -4.08 2.50 1.52
N HIS A 353 -3.92 3.68 2.12
CA HIS A 353 -4.92 4.32 2.98
C HIS A 353 -6.21 4.61 2.21
N SER A 354 -7.31 4.72 2.94
CA SER A 354 -8.54 5.32 2.41
C SER A 354 -8.42 6.85 2.40
N ASN A 355 -9.12 7.53 1.50
CA ASN A 355 -9.29 8.98 1.53
C ASN A 355 -10.64 9.31 2.18
N LEU A 356 -10.65 10.14 3.21
CA LEU A 356 -11.87 10.61 3.89
C LEU A 356 -12.25 11.98 3.36
N VAL A 357 -13.49 12.12 2.92
CA VAL A 357 -14.02 13.37 2.33
C VAL A 357 -15.53 13.42 2.51
N ASP A 358 -16.08 14.61 2.68
CA ASP A 358 -17.54 14.79 2.65
C ASP A 358 -17.98 15.11 1.21
N VAL A 359 -18.95 14.38 0.69
CA VAL A 359 -19.44 14.53 -0.70
C VAL A 359 -20.96 14.67 -0.72
N THR A 360 -21.50 15.27 -1.77
CA THR A 360 -22.95 15.40 -1.96
C THR A 360 -23.41 14.45 -3.07
N VAL A 361 -24.10 13.38 -2.70
CA VAL A 361 -24.65 12.40 -3.63
C VAL A 361 -26.17 12.51 -3.61
N ASP A 362 -26.79 12.73 -4.77
CA ASP A 362 -28.24 12.91 -4.92
C ASP A 362 -28.85 13.96 -3.95
N GLY A 363 -28.09 15.02 -3.67
CA GLY A 363 -28.49 16.11 -2.77
C GLY A 363 -28.33 15.82 -1.28
N ARG A 364 -27.79 14.64 -0.90
CA ARG A 364 -27.46 14.28 0.48
C ARG A 364 -25.95 14.38 0.70
N VAL A 365 -25.56 15.05 1.79
CA VAL A 365 -24.17 15.02 2.26
C VAL A 365 -23.87 13.66 2.89
N VAL A 366 -22.78 13.03 2.46
CA VAL A 366 -22.27 11.75 2.93
C VAL A 366 -20.86 11.96 3.46
N LYS A 367 -20.59 11.47 4.68
CA LYS A 367 -19.25 11.35 5.23
C LYS A 367 -18.54 10.19 4.55
N ALA A 368 -17.96 10.41 3.37
CA ALA A 368 -17.45 9.33 2.54
C ALA A 368 -16.03 8.87 2.94
N LEU A 369 -15.81 7.58 2.74
CA LEU A 369 -14.51 6.92 2.65
C LEU A 369 -14.37 6.38 1.24
N ALA A 370 -13.34 6.80 0.51
CA ALA A 370 -12.99 6.27 -0.80
C ALA A 370 -11.71 5.45 -0.71
N GLN A 371 -11.77 4.18 -1.13
CA GLN A 371 -10.66 3.25 -1.09
C GLN A 371 -10.34 2.72 -2.50
N VAL A 372 -9.17 3.08 -3.02
CA VAL A 372 -8.65 2.51 -4.27
C VAL A 372 -8.05 1.12 -4.01
N SER A 373 -8.22 0.20 -4.96
CA SER A 373 -7.77 -1.19 -4.84
C SER A 373 -6.75 -1.60 -5.90
N LYS A 374 -6.00 -2.69 -5.63
CA LYS A 374 -5.16 -3.34 -6.63
C LYS A 374 -5.97 -3.81 -7.85
N GLN A 375 -7.25 -4.12 -7.66
CA GLN A 375 -8.18 -4.56 -8.72
C GLN A 375 -8.49 -3.46 -9.75
N GLY A 376 -8.22 -2.19 -9.44
CA GLY A 376 -8.57 -1.08 -10.33
C GLY A 376 -9.95 -0.47 -10.08
N PHE A 377 -10.54 -0.74 -8.90
CA PHE A 377 -11.79 -0.14 -8.44
C PHE A 377 -11.55 0.90 -7.35
N THR A 378 -12.47 1.85 -7.24
CA THR A 378 -12.65 2.66 -6.04
C THR A 378 -13.90 2.19 -5.34
N TYR A 379 -13.78 1.74 -4.10
CA TYR A 379 -14.91 1.42 -3.24
C TYR A 379 -15.26 2.64 -2.39
N VAL A 380 -16.54 2.99 -2.30
CA VAL A 380 -16.98 4.20 -1.59
C VAL A 380 -18.08 3.86 -0.60
N PHE A 381 -17.85 4.22 0.67
CA PHE A 381 -18.75 3.94 1.79
C PHE A 381 -19.07 5.21 2.55
N ASP A 382 -20.23 5.26 3.18
CA ASP A 382 -20.42 6.10 4.37
C ASP A 382 -19.48 5.57 5.46
N ARG A 383 -18.53 6.41 5.88
CA ARG A 383 -17.42 5.98 6.75
C ARG A 383 -17.85 5.72 8.19
N GLU A 384 -18.99 6.27 8.60
CA GLU A 384 -19.57 6.00 9.92
C GLU A 384 -20.22 4.62 9.96
N THR A 385 -21.01 4.28 8.94
CA THR A 385 -21.87 3.09 8.95
C THR A 385 -21.28 1.89 8.20
N GLY A 386 -20.39 2.13 7.23
CA GLY A 386 -19.91 1.13 6.28
C GLY A 386 -20.90 0.82 5.17
N GLU A 387 -22.02 1.55 5.07
CA GLU A 387 -22.97 1.38 3.97
C GLU A 387 -22.35 1.87 2.66
N PRO A 388 -22.41 1.07 1.57
CA PRO A 388 -21.84 1.50 0.30
C PRO A 388 -22.66 2.66 -0.29
N VAL A 389 -21.97 3.69 -0.78
CA VAL A 389 -22.62 4.86 -1.39
C VAL A 389 -23.36 4.48 -2.68
N TRP A 390 -22.79 3.55 -3.44
CA TRP A 390 -23.42 2.94 -4.61
C TRP A 390 -23.38 1.41 -4.50
N PRO A 391 -24.30 0.69 -5.18
CA PRO A 391 -24.37 -0.75 -5.08
C PRO A 391 -23.05 -1.46 -5.38
N ILE A 392 -22.76 -2.50 -4.61
CA ILE A 392 -21.69 -3.48 -4.86
C ILE A 392 -22.38 -4.81 -5.12
N GLU A 393 -22.14 -5.39 -6.29
CA GLU A 393 -22.81 -6.60 -6.75
C GLU A 393 -21.91 -7.82 -6.60
N GLU A 394 -22.44 -8.88 -6.00
CA GLU A 394 -21.82 -10.22 -6.11
C GLU A 394 -22.00 -10.74 -7.53
N ARG A 395 -20.88 -11.00 -8.22
CA ARG A 395 -20.89 -11.54 -9.58
C ARG A 395 -20.17 -12.87 -9.66
N PRO A 396 -20.68 -13.84 -10.44
CA PRO A 396 -19.97 -15.08 -10.71
C PRO A 396 -18.60 -14.82 -11.36
N VAL A 397 -17.58 -15.55 -10.91
CA VAL A 397 -16.24 -15.54 -11.48
C VAL A 397 -15.80 -16.96 -11.87
N GLU A 398 -14.76 -17.06 -12.67
CA GLU A 398 -14.17 -18.36 -13.02
C GLU A 398 -13.52 -19.00 -11.79
N THR A 399 -13.67 -20.31 -11.64
CA THR A 399 -13.09 -21.07 -10.50
C THR A 399 -12.21 -22.25 -10.93
N ASP A 400 -12.19 -22.58 -12.21
CA ASP A 400 -11.38 -23.69 -12.72
C ASP A 400 -9.89 -23.37 -12.61
N THR A 401 -9.11 -24.25 -11.99
CA THR A 401 -7.65 -24.16 -11.90
C THR A 401 -7.02 -25.55 -11.88
N ASN A 402 -5.76 -25.65 -12.31
CA ASN A 402 -4.95 -26.87 -12.19
C ASN A 402 -4.09 -26.92 -10.91
N LEU A 403 -4.27 -25.97 -9.99
CA LEU A 403 -3.65 -26.01 -8.66
C LEU A 403 -4.41 -26.99 -7.78
N GLU A 404 -3.84 -28.18 -7.56
CA GLU A 404 -4.48 -29.24 -6.79
C GLU A 404 -4.82 -28.80 -5.36
N GLY A 405 -6.05 -29.06 -4.92
CA GLY A 405 -6.52 -28.73 -3.58
C GLY A 405 -7.08 -27.31 -3.43
N GLU A 406 -7.01 -26.49 -4.49
CA GLU A 406 -7.57 -25.14 -4.49
C GLU A 406 -9.11 -25.16 -4.57
N VAL A 407 -9.77 -24.32 -3.77
CA VAL A 407 -11.24 -24.20 -3.75
C VAL A 407 -11.61 -22.72 -3.72
N LEU A 408 -11.73 -22.14 -4.91
CA LEU A 408 -12.02 -20.72 -5.11
C LEU A 408 -13.48 -20.36 -4.81
N SER A 409 -13.70 -19.12 -4.37
CA SER A 409 -15.04 -18.56 -4.25
C SER A 409 -15.73 -18.48 -5.62
N ALA A 410 -17.02 -18.81 -5.67
CA ALA A 410 -17.82 -18.76 -6.90
C ALA A 410 -18.21 -17.34 -7.30
N THR A 411 -18.19 -16.39 -6.36
CA THR A 411 -18.53 -14.99 -6.61
C THR A 411 -17.51 -14.04 -5.99
N GLN A 412 -17.46 -12.83 -6.53
CA GLN A 412 -16.68 -11.72 -6.00
C GLN A 412 -17.51 -10.43 -6.02
N PRO A 413 -17.19 -9.45 -5.16
CA PRO A 413 -17.87 -8.16 -5.13
C PRO A 413 -17.35 -7.21 -6.22
N PHE A 414 -18.27 -6.60 -6.97
CA PHE A 414 -17.98 -5.60 -7.99
C PHE A 414 -18.72 -4.29 -7.70
N PRO A 415 -18.02 -3.18 -7.40
CA PRO A 415 -18.68 -1.89 -7.25
C PRO A 415 -19.25 -1.43 -8.59
N THR A 416 -20.46 -0.87 -8.56
CA THR A 416 -21.13 -0.34 -9.76
C THR A 416 -20.68 1.07 -10.11
N LYS A 417 -20.25 1.84 -9.10
CA LYS A 417 -19.70 3.19 -9.24
C LYS A 417 -18.58 3.44 -8.22
N PRO A 418 -17.62 4.30 -8.57
CA PRO A 418 -17.34 4.79 -9.93
C PRO A 418 -16.90 3.68 -10.88
N PRO A 419 -16.91 3.91 -12.21
CA PRO A 419 -16.32 2.97 -13.16
C PRO A 419 -14.87 2.61 -12.78
N PRO A 420 -14.41 1.37 -13.03
CA PRO A 420 -13.03 0.99 -12.78
C PRO A 420 -12.04 1.93 -13.46
N PHE A 421 -11.04 2.40 -12.73
CA PHE A 421 -9.97 3.26 -13.24
C PHE A 421 -8.87 2.48 -13.95
N GLU A 422 -8.87 1.14 -13.82
CA GLU A 422 -7.99 0.26 -14.58
C GLU A 422 -8.70 -0.89 -15.30
N TYR A 423 -7.98 -1.49 -16.24
CA TYR A 423 -8.46 -2.64 -17.02
C TYR A 423 -8.79 -3.85 -16.13
N GLN A 424 -9.92 -4.49 -16.42
CA GLN A 424 -10.52 -5.58 -15.61
C GLN A 424 -10.36 -6.94 -16.29
N GLY A 425 -9.11 -7.37 -16.50
CA GLY A 425 -8.77 -8.61 -17.20
C GLY A 425 -8.15 -8.40 -18.58
N ILE A 426 -8.16 -9.47 -19.38
CA ILE A 426 -7.44 -9.57 -20.64
C ILE A 426 -8.25 -10.35 -21.67
N SER A 427 -8.36 -9.77 -22.84
CA SER A 427 -8.81 -10.40 -24.08
C SER A 427 -7.76 -10.23 -25.18
N ILE A 428 -7.97 -10.91 -26.30
CA ILE A 428 -7.15 -10.69 -27.51
C ILE A 428 -7.28 -9.24 -27.99
N ASP A 429 -8.40 -8.57 -27.76
CA ASP A 429 -8.62 -7.18 -28.21
C ASP A 429 -7.83 -6.14 -27.42
N ASP A 430 -7.34 -6.51 -26.23
CA ASP A 430 -6.46 -5.68 -25.40
C ASP A 430 -5.01 -5.66 -25.88
N LEU A 431 -4.61 -6.64 -26.68
CA LEU A 431 -3.25 -6.75 -27.18
C LEU A 431 -2.90 -5.59 -28.10
N VAL A 432 -1.65 -5.15 -28.02
CA VAL A 432 -1.13 -4.06 -28.85
C VAL A 432 -1.38 -4.29 -30.34
N ASP A 433 -1.72 -3.23 -31.06
CA ASP A 433 -2.10 -3.27 -32.47
C ASP A 433 -1.57 -2.09 -33.29
N PHE A 434 -0.43 -1.50 -32.87
CA PHE A 434 0.21 -0.39 -33.58
C PHE A 434 0.46 -0.67 -35.07
N THR A 435 0.76 -1.92 -35.43
CA THR A 435 0.76 -2.42 -36.82
C THR A 435 0.20 -3.84 -36.87
N PRO A 436 -0.23 -4.33 -38.05
CA PRO A 436 -0.67 -5.73 -38.22
C PRO A 436 0.40 -6.76 -37.80
N GLU A 437 1.67 -6.48 -38.04
CA GLU A 437 2.78 -7.35 -37.66
C GLU A 437 2.95 -7.39 -36.13
N ILE A 438 2.87 -6.23 -35.47
CA ILE A 438 2.93 -6.14 -34.01
C ILE A 438 1.74 -6.87 -33.37
N ARG A 439 0.54 -6.72 -33.94
CA ARG A 439 -0.66 -7.45 -33.53
C ARG A 439 -0.44 -8.96 -33.61
N ALA A 440 0.07 -9.46 -34.74
CA ALA A 440 0.32 -10.89 -34.94
C ALA A 440 1.33 -11.44 -33.94
N MET A 441 2.42 -10.70 -33.67
CA MET A 441 3.39 -11.07 -32.64
C MET A 441 2.76 -11.12 -31.24
N ALA A 442 1.86 -10.19 -30.91
CA ALA A 442 1.20 -10.16 -29.60
C ALA A 442 0.24 -11.34 -29.41
N VAL A 443 -0.54 -11.68 -30.43
CA VAL A 443 -1.41 -12.86 -30.40
C VAL A 443 -0.60 -14.14 -30.22
N GLU A 444 0.51 -14.26 -30.95
CA GLU A 444 1.42 -15.41 -30.83
C GLU A 444 2.08 -15.49 -29.44
N ALA A 445 2.45 -14.34 -28.86
CA ALA A 445 3.11 -14.29 -27.55
C ALA A 445 2.24 -14.81 -26.40
N VAL A 446 0.91 -14.72 -26.52
CA VAL A 446 -0.03 -15.14 -25.47
C VAL A 446 -0.68 -16.51 -25.72
N LYS A 447 -0.40 -17.17 -26.85
CA LYS A 447 -1.11 -18.39 -27.28
C LYS A 447 -1.10 -19.56 -26.27
N ASP A 448 -0.03 -19.64 -25.47
CA ASP A 448 0.17 -20.71 -24.49
C ASP A 448 -0.20 -20.24 -23.06
N PHE A 449 -0.93 -19.12 -22.92
CA PHE A 449 -1.34 -18.58 -21.62
C PHE A 449 -2.85 -18.52 -21.51
N ARG A 450 -3.34 -18.55 -20.27
CA ARG A 450 -4.76 -18.32 -19.97
C ARG A 450 -5.01 -16.82 -19.93
N LEU A 451 -5.99 -16.39 -20.71
CA LEU A 451 -6.57 -15.05 -20.70
C LEU A 451 -7.98 -15.14 -20.09
N GLY A 452 -8.47 -14.05 -19.54
CA GLY A 452 -9.84 -13.97 -19.03
C GLY A 452 -10.10 -12.68 -18.26
N PRO A 453 -11.32 -12.52 -17.71
CA PRO A 453 -11.72 -11.34 -16.95
C PRO A 453 -10.93 -11.17 -15.65
N LEU A 454 -11.20 -10.08 -14.93
CA LEU A 454 -10.79 -9.95 -13.53
C LEU A 454 -11.20 -11.20 -12.73
N PHE A 455 -10.32 -11.66 -11.85
CA PHE A 455 -10.44 -12.90 -11.08
C PHE A 455 -10.37 -14.20 -11.89
N THR A 456 -9.82 -14.20 -13.11
CA THR A 456 -9.41 -15.46 -13.73
C THR A 456 -8.39 -16.18 -12.83
N PRO A 457 -8.65 -17.45 -12.44
CA PRO A 457 -7.81 -18.20 -11.54
C PRO A 457 -6.35 -18.30 -12.00
N PRO A 458 -5.36 -18.26 -11.08
CA PRO A 458 -3.99 -18.62 -11.40
C PRO A 458 -3.89 -20.07 -11.88
N MET A 459 -2.91 -20.33 -12.74
CA MET A 459 -2.62 -21.66 -13.29
C MET A 459 -1.15 -21.99 -13.10
N ASN A 460 -0.86 -23.22 -12.68
CA ASN A 460 0.49 -23.77 -12.71
C ASN A 460 0.91 -24.09 -14.16
N THR A 461 2.20 -23.93 -14.44
CA THR A 461 2.80 -24.27 -15.74
C THR A 461 2.71 -25.76 -16.03
N ILE A 462 2.29 -26.11 -17.25
CA ILE A 462 2.34 -27.46 -17.81
C ILE A 462 3.39 -27.49 -18.93
N GLU A 463 4.31 -28.44 -18.89
CA GLU A 463 5.31 -28.62 -19.94
C GLU A 463 4.62 -28.92 -21.29
N GLY A 464 4.99 -28.16 -22.33
CA GLY A 464 4.35 -28.27 -23.66
C GLY A 464 2.89 -27.80 -23.72
N GLY A 465 2.36 -27.19 -22.66
CA GLY A 465 0.97 -26.71 -22.57
C GLY A 465 0.86 -25.30 -22.00
N ILE A 466 -0.19 -25.06 -21.20
CA ILE A 466 -0.46 -23.77 -20.57
C ILE A 466 0.72 -23.33 -19.68
N GLN A 467 1.18 -22.09 -19.82
CA GLN A 467 2.35 -21.59 -19.10
C GLN A 467 1.99 -20.88 -17.80
N GLY A 468 0.75 -20.42 -17.69
CA GLY A 468 0.18 -19.75 -16.53
C GLY A 468 -0.99 -18.87 -16.97
N THR A 469 -1.57 -18.16 -16.00
CA THR A 469 -2.58 -17.11 -16.25
C THR A 469 -1.87 -15.77 -16.37
N ILE A 470 -2.22 -14.99 -17.40
CA ILE A 470 -1.82 -13.58 -17.44
C ILE A 470 -2.81 -12.79 -16.59
N GLN A 471 -2.33 -12.30 -15.45
CA GLN A 471 -3.10 -11.52 -14.50
C GLN A 471 -3.01 -10.02 -14.84
N ARG A 472 -4.16 -9.36 -15.00
CA ARG A 472 -4.29 -7.90 -15.20
C ARG A 472 -5.54 -7.38 -14.47
N PRO A 473 -5.40 -6.46 -13.50
CA PRO A 473 -4.16 -5.77 -13.10
C PRO A 473 -3.09 -6.72 -12.55
N ALA A 474 -1.82 -6.35 -12.71
CA ALA A 474 -0.70 -7.15 -12.22
C ALA A 474 -0.71 -7.36 -10.71
N ILE A 475 0.24 -8.16 -10.21
CA ILE A 475 0.49 -8.36 -8.77
C ILE A 475 0.74 -7.03 -8.04
N ASP A 476 1.41 -6.09 -8.70
CA ASP A 476 1.60 -4.74 -8.14
C ASP A 476 0.34 -3.87 -8.25
N GLY A 477 -0.79 -4.41 -8.71
CA GLY A 477 -2.10 -3.77 -8.80
C GLY A 477 -2.19 -2.64 -9.82
N GLY A 478 -3.42 -2.17 -10.06
CA GLY A 478 -3.67 -0.90 -10.75
C GLY A 478 -3.21 0.29 -9.89
N ALA A 479 -3.76 0.39 -8.68
CA ALA A 479 -3.24 1.25 -7.62
C ALA A 479 -2.24 0.48 -6.72
N ASN A 480 -1.37 1.20 -6.03
CA ASN A 480 -0.44 0.64 -5.03
C ASN A 480 -0.19 1.67 -3.90
N LEU A 481 0.84 1.46 -3.09
CA LEU A 481 1.20 2.17 -1.86
C LEU A 481 1.18 3.69 -1.94
N GLN A 482 1.37 4.28 -3.12
CA GLN A 482 1.37 5.72 -3.33
C GLN A 482 0.02 6.36 -2.97
N GLY A 483 -1.06 5.58 -3.15
CA GLY A 483 -2.43 6.02 -2.88
C GLY A 483 -2.95 7.09 -3.84
N SER A 484 -4.21 7.44 -3.62
CA SER A 484 -4.88 8.58 -4.24
C SER A 484 -4.84 9.80 -3.32
N GLY A 485 -5.12 10.96 -3.88
CA GLY A 485 -5.40 12.19 -3.14
C GLY A 485 -6.80 12.67 -3.48
N VAL A 486 -7.44 13.41 -2.58
CA VAL A 486 -8.77 13.99 -2.80
C VAL A 486 -8.72 15.49 -2.52
N ASP A 487 -9.36 16.27 -3.40
CA ASP A 487 -9.65 17.66 -3.17
C ASP A 487 -10.97 17.77 -2.37
N PRO A 488 -10.94 18.18 -1.10
CA PRO A 488 -12.14 18.26 -0.27
C PRO A 488 -13.06 19.43 -0.65
N GLU A 489 -12.61 20.41 -1.43
CA GLU A 489 -13.45 21.52 -1.87
C GLU A 489 -14.33 21.11 -3.07
N THR A 490 -13.83 20.22 -3.92
CA THR A 490 -14.53 19.78 -5.14
C THR A 490 -15.09 18.37 -5.07
N GLY A 491 -14.57 17.52 -4.17
CA GLY A 491 -14.90 16.09 -4.14
C GLY A 491 -14.23 15.28 -5.26
N LEU A 492 -13.20 15.85 -5.92
CA LEU A 492 -12.43 15.14 -6.94
C LEU A 492 -11.35 14.26 -6.32
N LEU A 493 -11.39 12.96 -6.61
CA LEU A 493 -10.38 11.98 -6.26
C LEU A 493 -9.42 11.77 -7.43
N TYR A 494 -8.12 11.91 -7.20
CA TYR A 494 -7.07 11.72 -8.19
C TYR A 494 -6.32 10.41 -7.94
N VAL A 495 -6.43 9.49 -8.89
CA VAL A 495 -5.92 8.11 -8.78
C VAL A 495 -4.81 7.88 -9.80
N PRO A 496 -3.54 7.81 -9.37
CA PRO A 496 -2.47 7.34 -10.24
C PRO A 496 -2.54 5.80 -10.38
N SER A 497 -2.41 5.27 -11.59
CA SER A 497 -2.48 3.82 -11.84
C SER A 497 -1.48 3.33 -12.89
N ASN A 498 -1.23 2.02 -12.90
CA ASN A 498 -0.41 1.34 -13.90
C ASN A 498 -1.21 0.26 -14.63
N ASN A 499 -1.01 0.20 -15.94
CA ASN A 499 -1.49 -0.86 -16.81
C ASN A 499 -0.34 -1.83 -17.09
N SER A 500 -0.17 -2.78 -16.17
CA SER A 500 0.82 -3.85 -16.21
C SER A 500 0.14 -5.23 -16.10
N PHE A 501 0.91 -6.29 -16.31
CA PHE A 501 0.46 -7.66 -16.08
C PHE A 501 1.49 -8.47 -15.29
N SER A 502 1.09 -9.63 -14.81
CA SER A 502 1.99 -10.61 -14.20
C SER A 502 1.62 -12.03 -14.62
N VAL A 503 2.61 -12.91 -14.72
CA VAL A 503 2.39 -14.37 -14.78
C VAL A 503 3.18 -15.01 -13.66
N LEU A 504 2.47 -15.73 -12.81
CA LEU A 504 3.06 -16.46 -11.69
C LEU A 504 3.68 -17.77 -12.16
N LYS A 505 4.83 -18.11 -11.56
CA LYS A 505 5.44 -19.43 -11.66
C LYS A 505 5.40 -20.07 -10.28
N TYR A 506 4.82 -21.26 -10.20
CA TYR A 506 4.74 -22.03 -8.96
C TYR A 506 5.86 -23.08 -8.88
N TYR A 507 6.22 -23.39 -7.64
CA TYR A 507 7.07 -24.52 -7.27
C TYR A 507 6.57 -25.15 -5.97
N THR A 508 7.00 -26.38 -5.69
CA THR A 508 6.78 -27.02 -4.39
C THR A 508 8.00 -26.78 -3.52
N PRO A 509 7.86 -26.10 -2.36
CA PRO A 509 8.97 -25.90 -1.44
C PRO A 509 9.62 -27.20 -0.94
N ASP A 510 10.93 -27.13 -0.70
CA ASP A 510 11.72 -28.24 -0.18
C ASP A 510 11.39 -28.50 1.31
N PRO A 511 10.95 -29.72 1.68
CA PRO A 511 10.72 -30.08 3.08
C PRO A 511 11.96 -29.95 3.96
N ASP A 512 13.16 -30.18 3.42
CA ASP A 512 14.42 -30.08 4.19
C ASP A 512 14.75 -28.62 4.54
N ALA A 513 14.19 -27.65 3.80
CA ALA A 513 14.25 -26.22 4.09
C ALA A 513 13.10 -25.73 4.99
N GLY A 514 12.29 -26.64 5.55
CA GLY A 514 11.10 -26.30 6.35
C GLY A 514 9.85 -25.98 5.52
N GLY A 515 9.86 -26.32 4.22
CA GLY A 515 8.73 -26.12 3.32
C GLY A 515 7.62 -27.15 3.53
N ASN A 516 6.36 -26.69 3.58
CA ASN A 516 5.19 -27.60 3.63
C ASN A 516 3.96 -27.09 2.86
N LEU A 517 4.09 -25.97 2.14
CA LEU A 517 3.09 -25.56 1.16
C LEU A 517 3.09 -26.53 -0.04
N ARG A 518 1.92 -26.75 -0.63
CA ARG A 518 1.83 -27.57 -1.86
C ARG A 518 2.37 -26.80 -3.06
N TYR A 519 2.02 -25.52 -3.13
CA TYR A 519 2.50 -24.55 -4.10
C TYR A 519 2.92 -23.28 -3.38
N SER A 520 4.06 -22.72 -3.79
CA SER A 520 4.52 -21.38 -3.45
C SER A 520 4.94 -20.68 -4.74
N GLN A 521 4.88 -19.35 -4.76
CA GLN A 521 5.29 -18.55 -5.88
C GLN A 521 6.82 -18.41 -5.94
N SER A 522 7.37 -18.59 -7.14
CA SER A 522 8.74 -18.15 -7.47
C SER A 522 8.77 -16.62 -7.55
N ALA A 523 9.97 -16.00 -7.66
CA ALA A 523 10.05 -14.54 -7.82
C ALA A 523 9.21 -14.04 -9.00
N PHE A 524 8.61 -12.87 -8.83
CA PHE A 524 7.79 -12.24 -9.86
C PHE A 524 8.56 -12.05 -11.17
N GLY A 525 7.93 -12.45 -12.28
CA GLY A 525 8.54 -12.42 -13.61
C GLY A 525 9.45 -13.62 -13.93
N SER A 526 9.57 -14.60 -13.02
CA SER A 526 10.24 -15.89 -13.30
C SER A 526 9.41 -16.80 -14.21
N GLY A 527 10.03 -17.87 -14.73
CA GLY A 527 9.40 -18.75 -15.71
C GLY A 527 9.23 -18.11 -17.09
N ARG A 528 8.39 -18.71 -17.94
CA ARG A 528 8.10 -18.18 -19.28
C ARG A 528 7.10 -17.03 -19.17
N GLN A 529 7.49 -15.87 -19.70
CA GLN A 529 6.67 -14.66 -19.73
C GLN A 529 6.26 -14.35 -21.19
N PRO A 530 5.04 -13.86 -21.45
CA PRO A 530 4.65 -13.38 -22.78
C PRO A 530 5.44 -12.09 -23.04
N ARG A 531 6.27 -12.10 -24.09
CA ARG A 531 7.15 -10.96 -24.42
C ARG A 531 7.14 -10.73 -25.92
N LEU A 532 7.13 -9.46 -26.30
CA LEU A 532 7.41 -9.05 -27.65
C LEU A 532 8.90 -8.77 -27.86
N PRO A 533 9.39 -8.81 -29.11
CA PRO A 533 10.78 -8.52 -29.44
C PRO A 533 11.18 -7.11 -29.01
N GLN A 534 12.46 -6.96 -28.63
CA GLN A 534 13.11 -5.67 -28.34
C GLN A 534 12.39 -4.77 -27.31
N GLY A 535 11.53 -5.35 -26.45
CA GLY A 535 10.85 -4.61 -25.39
C GLY A 535 9.58 -3.86 -25.85
N LEU A 536 9.03 -4.21 -27.02
CA LEU A 536 7.69 -3.76 -27.41
C LEU A 536 6.66 -4.09 -26.31
N PRO A 537 5.71 -3.17 -26.04
CA PRO A 537 4.69 -3.41 -25.02
C PRO A 537 3.66 -4.43 -25.50
N LEU A 538 3.25 -5.34 -24.63
CA LEU A 538 2.29 -6.41 -24.98
C LEU A 538 0.85 -5.90 -25.15
N PHE A 539 0.46 -4.90 -24.35
CA PHE A 539 -0.91 -4.38 -24.30
C PHE A 539 -1.03 -2.98 -24.91
N LYS A 540 -2.26 -2.60 -25.21
CA LYS A 540 -2.60 -1.23 -25.60
C LYS A 540 -2.29 -0.22 -24.47
N PRO A 541 -1.81 0.99 -24.83
CA PRO A 541 -1.61 2.10 -23.90
C PRO A 541 -2.96 2.65 -23.38
N PRO A 542 -2.96 3.58 -22.41
CA PRO A 542 -1.80 4.09 -21.67
C PRO A 542 -1.25 3.08 -20.65
N TYR A 543 0.07 3.13 -20.42
CA TYR A 543 0.83 2.22 -19.54
C TYR A 543 0.88 2.69 -18.08
N SER A 544 0.66 3.98 -17.85
CA SER A 544 0.30 4.55 -16.56
C SER A 544 -0.67 5.72 -16.77
N ARG A 545 -1.49 6.02 -15.77
CA ARG A 545 -2.62 6.95 -15.88
C ARG A 545 -2.71 7.83 -14.65
N MET A 546 -3.26 9.02 -14.84
CA MET A 546 -3.89 9.80 -13.79
C MET A 546 -5.39 9.87 -14.12
N THR A 547 -6.22 9.37 -13.22
CA THR A 547 -7.68 9.38 -13.38
C THR A 547 -8.29 10.26 -12.30
N ALA A 548 -9.07 11.27 -12.70
CA ALA A 548 -9.89 12.05 -11.79
C ALA A 548 -11.31 11.48 -11.74
N ILE A 549 -11.81 11.24 -10.54
CA ILE A 549 -13.14 10.71 -10.26
C ILE A 549 -13.91 11.77 -9.49
N ASP A 550 -15.10 12.14 -9.97
CA ASP A 550 -16.04 12.96 -9.21
C ASP A 550 -16.81 12.08 -8.25
N LEU A 551 -16.52 12.21 -6.95
CA LEU A 551 -17.18 11.44 -5.90
C LEU A 551 -18.58 11.94 -5.57
N ASN A 552 -18.99 13.12 -6.05
CA ASN A 552 -20.38 13.57 -5.91
C ASN A 552 -21.29 12.86 -6.92
N ALA A 553 -20.76 12.54 -8.11
CA ALA A 553 -21.49 11.86 -9.18
C ALA A 553 -21.22 10.34 -9.24
N GLY A 554 -20.08 9.89 -8.72
CA GLY A 554 -19.59 8.53 -8.89
C GLY A 554 -19.20 8.23 -10.34
N ASP A 555 -18.64 9.21 -11.05
CA ASP A 555 -18.27 9.10 -12.47
C ASP A 555 -16.82 9.56 -12.70
N THR A 556 -16.20 9.08 -13.78
CA THR A 556 -14.88 9.57 -14.19
C THR A 556 -15.00 10.99 -14.77
N ALA A 557 -14.35 11.97 -14.13
CA ALA A 557 -14.29 13.34 -14.63
C ALA A 557 -13.35 13.43 -15.85
N TRP A 558 -12.16 12.83 -15.75
CA TRP A 558 -11.21 12.70 -16.85
C TRP A 558 -10.15 11.63 -16.56
N MET A 559 -9.45 11.17 -17.59
CA MET A 559 -8.25 10.33 -17.48
C MET A 559 -7.21 10.81 -18.48
N GLN A 560 -5.94 10.86 -18.06
CA GLN A 560 -4.81 11.18 -18.92
C GLN A 560 -3.68 10.16 -18.75
N PRO A 561 -2.90 9.86 -19.82
CA PRO A 561 -1.65 9.12 -19.68
C PRO A 561 -0.71 9.84 -18.72
N ASN A 562 -0.17 9.13 -17.73
CA ASN A 562 0.75 9.71 -16.77
C ASN A 562 2.18 9.67 -17.33
N GLY A 563 2.53 10.75 -18.04
CA GLY A 563 3.80 10.88 -18.75
C GLY A 563 3.69 10.65 -20.25
N ASN A 564 4.80 10.92 -20.94
CA ASN A 564 4.85 10.86 -22.38
C ASN A 564 5.06 9.43 -22.91
N GLY A 565 5.76 8.59 -22.14
CA GLY A 565 6.07 7.22 -22.54
C GLY A 565 7.16 7.13 -23.60
N ASP A 566 8.17 8.01 -23.53
CA ASP A 566 9.24 8.10 -24.54
C ASP A 566 10.03 6.80 -24.68
N ARG A 567 10.15 6.00 -23.61
CA ARG A 567 10.73 4.65 -23.66
C ARG A 567 10.03 3.72 -24.66
N TYR A 568 8.75 3.94 -24.93
CA TYR A 568 7.97 3.20 -25.92
C TYR A 568 7.90 3.95 -27.25
N ARG A 569 7.57 5.25 -27.21
CA ARG A 569 7.41 6.08 -28.43
C ARG A 569 8.69 6.13 -29.26
N ASN A 570 9.87 6.12 -28.65
CA ASN A 570 11.15 6.15 -29.37
C ASN A 570 11.62 4.77 -29.87
N HIS A 571 10.85 3.71 -29.64
CA HIS A 571 11.19 2.37 -30.14
C HIS A 571 11.32 2.40 -31.69
N PRO A 572 12.31 1.75 -32.30
CA PRO A 572 12.55 1.82 -33.75
C PRO A 572 11.35 1.45 -34.63
N GLN A 573 10.48 0.57 -34.15
CA GLN A 573 9.25 0.18 -34.86
C GLN A 573 8.04 1.10 -34.60
N LEU A 574 8.13 2.04 -33.64
CA LEU A 574 7.03 2.91 -33.23
C LEU A 574 7.29 4.40 -33.48
N ARG A 575 8.55 4.83 -33.51
CA ARG A 575 8.94 6.26 -33.56
C ARG A 575 8.39 7.02 -34.76
N ASP A 576 8.19 6.34 -35.88
CA ASP A 576 7.71 6.95 -37.13
C ASP A 576 6.17 6.94 -37.23
N LEU A 577 5.46 6.39 -36.23
CA LEU A 577 3.99 6.29 -36.19
C LEU A 577 3.30 7.52 -35.59
N ASN A 578 4.05 8.51 -35.08
CA ASN A 578 3.52 9.72 -34.44
C ASN A 578 2.48 9.44 -33.34
N LEU A 579 2.74 8.42 -32.50
CA LEU A 579 1.83 8.01 -31.43
C LEU A 579 1.57 9.14 -30.41
N PRO A 580 0.38 9.24 -29.79
CA PRO A 580 0.12 10.17 -28.69
C PRO A 580 0.94 9.81 -27.43
N PRO A 581 0.88 10.60 -26.34
CA PRO A 581 1.42 10.18 -25.05
C PRO A 581 0.92 8.79 -24.66
N LEU A 582 1.85 7.90 -24.32
CA LEU A 582 1.55 6.51 -23.98
C LEU A 582 1.53 6.27 -22.47
N GLY A 583 1.89 7.27 -21.67
CA GLY A 583 2.13 7.08 -20.25
C GLY A 583 3.27 6.09 -20.01
N GLY A 584 3.27 5.50 -18.82
CA GLY A 584 4.33 4.62 -18.38
C GLY A 584 5.54 5.41 -17.91
N ASP A 585 5.38 6.58 -17.30
CA ASP A 585 6.46 7.27 -16.58
C ASP A 585 6.21 7.25 -15.06
N GLY A 586 5.51 6.23 -14.58
CA GLY A 586 5.27 5.96 -13.18
C GLY A 586 3.85 6.31 -12.71
N ARG A 587 3.62 6.06 -11.42
CA ARG A 587 2.37 6.30 -10.68
C ARG A 587 2.69 6.92 -9.31
N GLY A 588 3.49 7.98 -9.30
CA GLY A 588 3.83 8.72 -8.09
C GLY A 588 2.57 9.22 -7.38
N GLY A 589 2.59 9.25 -6.04
CA GLY A 589 1.44 9.71 -5.25
C GLY A 589 1.17 11.19 -5.52
N PRO A 590 -0.10 11.60 -5.67
CA PRO A 590 -0.42 12.98 -5.96
C PRO A 590 -0.27 13.86 -4.72
N VAL A 591 0.11 15.13 -4.92
CA VAL A 591 -0.06 16.20 -3.95
C VAL A 591 -1.05 17.18 -4.56
N ILE A 592 -2.05 17.56 -3.78
CA ILE A 592 -3.11 18.45 -4.26
C ILE A 592 -2.98 19.75 -3.50
N THR A 593 -2.99 20.86 -4.23
CA THR A 593 -3.18 22.18 -3.66
C THR A 593 -4.52 22.73 -4.10
N LYS A 594 -4.90 23.88 -3.53
CA LYS A 594 -6.08 24.63 -3.98
C LYS A 594 -6.10 24.91 -5.49
N THR A 595 -4.92 24.99 -6.10
CA THR A 595 -4.74 25.43 -7.49
C THR A 595 -4.13 24.37 -8.40
N LEU A 596 -3.55 23.29 -7.85
CA LEU A 596 -2.75 22.33 -8.61
C LEU A 596 -3.02 20.88 -8.18
N LEU A 597 -2.99 19.99 -9.17
CA LEU A 597 -2.68 18.58 -8.98
C LEU A 597 -1.22 18.38 -9.39
N ILE A 598 -0.38 17.94 -8.46
CA ILE A 598 1.04 17.72 -8.68
C ILE A 598 1.34 16.22 -8.64
N SER A 599 2.08 15.71 -9.63
CA SER A 599 2.55 14.32 -9.65
C SER A 599 4.03 14.22 -10.00
N ALA A 600 4.68 13.16 -9.52
CA ALA A 600 6.06 12.85 -9.86
C ALA A 600 6.12 11.77 -10.95
N LEU A 601 6.84 12.07 -12.02
CA LEU A 601 7.19 11.11 -13.07
C LEU A 601 8.63 10.63 -12.89
N THR A 602 8.90 9.40 -13.33
CA THR A 602 10.24 8.78 -13.29
C THR A 602 11.15 9.21 -14.43
N ALA A 603 10.61 9.89 -15.44
CA ALA A 603 11.31 10.26 -16.67
C ALA A 603 10.77 11.56 -17.27
N GLY A 604 11.50 12.11 -18.24
CA GLY A 604 11.08 13.30 -19.00
C GLY A 604 11.46 14.64 -18.37
N GLY A 605 12.28 14.63 -17.32
CA GLY A 605 12.93 15.82 -16.75
C GLY A 605 14.01 16.40 -17.67
N SER A 606 14.65 17.48 -17.23
CA SER A 606 15.65 18.22 -18.04
C SER A 606 16.87 17.40 -18.45
N ASP A 607 17.17 16.33 -17.72
CA ASP A 607 18.24 15.36 -17.98
C ASP A 607 17.69 13.98 -18.43
N GLY A 608 16.39 13.91 -18.76
CA GLY A 608 15.68 12.67 -19.05
C GLY A 608 15.26 11.88 -17.80
N GLY A 609 15.66 12.31 -16.61
CA GLY A 609 15.33 11.71 -15.32
C GLY A 609 13.96 12.13 -14.76
N PRO A 610 13.73 11.95 -13.45
CA PRO A 610 12.47 12.28 -12.79
C PRO A 610 12.09 13.76 -12.91
N ARG A 611 10.78 14.05 -12.89
CA ARG A 611 10.26 15.43 -12.88
C ARG A 611 8.93 15.53 -12.13
N LEU A 612 8.57 16.74 -11.75
CA LEU A 612 7.21 17.08 -11.33
C LEU A 612 6.39 17.53 -12.55
N ILE A 613 5.10 17.21 -12.54
CA ILE A 613 4.11 17.69 -13.51
C ILE A 613 2.88 18.26 -12.82
#